data_AF-A0A0G0TP29-F1
#
_entry.id   AF-A0A0G0TP29-F1
#
_cell.length_a   1.000
_cell.length_b   1.000
_cell.length_c   1.000
_cell.angle_alpha   90.00
_cell.angle_beta   90.00
_cell.angle_gamma   90.00
#
_symmetry.space_group_name_H-M   'P 1'
#
loop_
_entity.id
_entity.type
_entity.pdbx_description
1 polymer ?
#
loop_
_entity_poly.entity_id
_entity_poly.type
_entity_poly.pdbx_seq_one_letter_code
_entity_poly.pdbx_strand_id
1 'polypeptide(L)'
;MANRHLARSLAMQALYKWDFNGCNNEKIDAAVEYVITEFGPGLEEEGFVKMLVNGVLDKKKEIDTIIEKAAPEWPLEQIAMVDRNVLRVGIYELLFGDRNAVPPKVAINESIELAKSFGGETSGKFINGVLGTIYREIGEPMKDHIKTKPDEDLPEELLVGAAVINHNDKDIKVLWLKDKYGFWVFPKGHLTLKDKNSATALKRELKKEIGITDITVGEAVGDIEYVSKSTSKGKSKRKITYFIVETKTDKIEPSENSKIVETRWVSIKDPAPGDYYHDLDSILEKAREILS
;
A
#
# COMPACT_ATOMS: atom_id res chain seq x y z
N MET A 1 0.81 -15.61 -19.60
CA MET A 1 1.39 -15.86 -18.25
C MET A 1 2.90 -16.10 -18.32
N ALA A 2 3.40 -17.07 -19.10
CA ALA A 2 4.85 -17.33 -19.23
C ALA A 2 5.68 -16.10 -19.67
N ASN A 3 5.14 -15.29 -20.59
CA ASN A 3 5.79 -14.08 -21.11
C ASN A 3 6.03 -13.02 -20.00
N ARG A 4 5.06 -12.81 -19.10
CA ARG A 4 5.20 -11.85 -17.98
C ARG A 4 6.13 -12.34 -16.88
N HIS A 5 6.16 -13.65 -16.61
CA HIS A 5 7.13 -14.22 -15.67
C HIS A 5 8.56 -13.97 -16.16
N LEU A 6 8.82 -14.30 -17.44
CA LEU A 6 10.10 -14.04 -18.08
C LEU A 6 10.46 -12.56 -18.04
N ALA A 7 9.53 -11.67 -18.40
CA ALA A 7 9.76 -10.23 -18.34
C ALA A 7 10.15 -9.73 -16.94
N ARG A 8 9.53 -10.25 -15.86
CA ARG A 8 9.93 -9.94 -14.48
C ARG A 8 11.33 -10.47 -14.16
N SER A 9 11.66 -11.69 -14.62
CA SER A 9 13.01 -12.23 -14.47
C SER A 9 14.05 -11.35 -15.15
N LEU A 10 13.76 -10.83 -16.35
CA LEU A 10 14.65 -9.92 -17.08
C LEU A 10 14.77 -8.57 -16.37
N ALA A 11 13.66 -7.99 -15.90
CA ALA A 11 13.68 -6.74 -15.15
C ALA A 11 14.52 -6.87 -13.88
N MET A 12 14.35 -7.96 -13.12
CA MET A 12 15.14 -8.25 -11.93
C MET A 12 16.63 -8.40 -12.26
N GLN A 13 16.98 -9.10 -13.34
CA GLN A 13 18.38 -9.25 -13.77
C GLN A 13 19.03 -7.92 -14.20
N ALA A 14 18.30 -7.07 -14.92
CA ALA A 14 18.77 -5.73 -15.29
C ALA A 14 19.02 -4.87 -14.03
N LEU A 15 18.08 -4.89 -13.08
CA LEU A 15 18.21 -4.20 -11.80
C LEU A 15 19.36 -4.76 -10.96
N TYR A 16 19.55 -6.08 -10.92
CA TYR A 16 20.71 -6.71 -10.27
C TYR A 16 22.02 -6.21 -10.89
N LYS A 17 22.13 -6.19 -12.23
CA LYS A 17 23.31 -5.69 -12.92
C LYS A 17 23.56 -4.21 -12.62
N TRP A 18 22.51 -3.40 -12.56
CA TRP A 18 22.62 -1.99 -12.17
C TRP A 18 23.06 -1.80 -10.71
N ASP A 19 22.49 -2.57 -9.78
CA ASP A 19 22.81 -2.56 -8.35
C ASP A 19 24.28 -2.97 -8.13
N PHE A 20 24.70 -4.06 -8.79
CA PHE A 20 26.09 -4.54 -8.77
C PHE A 20 27.10 -3.52 -9.29
N ASN A 21 26.70 -2.71 -10.29
CA ASN A 21 27.54 -1.66 -10.87
C ASN A 21 27.42 -0.31 -10.15
N GLY A 22 27.00 -0.31 -8.88
CA GLY A 22 26.96 0.90 -8.05
C GLY A 22 25.80 1.84 -8.37
N CYS A 23 24.67 1.29 -8.86
CA CYS A 23 23.45 2.04 -9.15
C CYS A 23 23.64 3.18 -10.18
N ASN A 24 24.48 2.99 -11.19
CA ASN A 24 24.67 3.98 -12.25
C ASN A 24 23.50 3.97 -13.25
N ASN A 25 22.64 4.99 -13.17
CA ASN A 25 21.46 5.14 -14.03
C ASN A 25 21.79 5.31 -15.52
N GLU A 26 22.96 5.85 -15.88
CA GLU A 26 23.35 6.01 -17.29
C GLU A 26 23.52 4.67 -18.02
N LYS A 27 23.68 3.58 -17.27
CA LYS A 27 23.91 2.23 -17.81
C LYS A 27 22.68 1.33 -17.76
N ILE A 28 21.55 1.81 -17.24
CA ILE A 28 20.37 0.94 -17.07
C ILE A 28 19.79 0.49 -18.40
N ASP A 29 19.68 1.39 -19.39
CA ASP A 29 19.10 1.06 -20.69
C ASP A 29 19.93 -0.02 -21.40
N ALA A 30 21.25 0.11 -21.36
CA ALA A 30 22.17 -0.89 -21.88
C ALA A 30 22.07 -2.23 -21.12
N ALA A 31 21.80 -2.21 -19.81
CA ALA A 31 21.58 -3.41 -19.03
C ALA A 31 20.26 -4.11 -19.41
N VAL A 32 19.19 -3.33 -19.65
CA VAL A 32 17.90 -3.85 -20.11
C VAL A 32 18.01 -4.46 -21.51
N GLU A 33 18.63 -3.75 -22.45
CA GLU A 33 18.84 -4.23 -23.81
C GLU A 33 19.67 -5.53 -23.83
N TYR A 34 20.73 -5.58 -23.02
CA TYR A 34 21.55 -6.78 -22.86
C TYR A 34 20.73 -7.98 -22.36
N VAL A 35 19.94 -7.84 -21.29
CA VAL A 35 19.20 -9.00 -20.75
C VAL A 35 18.09 -9.47 -21.68
N ILE A 36 17.42 -8.55 -22.39
CA ILE A 36 16.39 -8.92 -23.38
C ILE A 36 17.02 -9.69 -24.54
N THR A 37 18.16 -9.21 -25.06
CA THR A 37 18.84 -9.84 -26.18
C THR A 37 19.36 -11.24 -25.82
N GLU A 38 20.00 -11.38 -24.66
CA GLU A 38 20.66 -12.63 -24.27
C GLU A 38 19.69 -13.67 -23.68
N PHE A 39 18.68 -13.23 -22.92
CA PHE A 39 17.84 -14.13 -22.12
C PHE A 39 16.35 -14.05 -22.46
N GLY A 40 15.95 -13.11 -23.31
CA GLY A 40 14.56 -12.92 -23.75
C GLY A 40 14.31 -13.12 -25.26
N PRO A 41 15.02 -13.97 -26.02
CA PRO A 41 14.72 -14.13 -27.44
C PRO A 41 13.28 -14.63 -27.62
N GLY A 42 12.47 -13.86 -28.36
CA GLY A 42 11.04 -14.15 -28.56
C GLY A 42 10.11 -13.57 -27.50
N LEU A 43 10.59 -12.68 -26.62
CA LEU A 43 9.76 -11.92 -25.69
C LEU A 43 8.89 -10.91 -26.45
N GLU A 44 7.57 -11.13 -26.48
CA GLU A 44 6.66 -10.21 -27.18
C GLU A 44 6.40 -8.90 -26.40
N GLU A 45 6.59 -8.90 -25.08
CA GLU A 45 6.29 -7.77 -24.18
C GLU A 45 7.57 -7.09 -23.63
N GLU A 46 8.52 -6.72 -24.49
CA GLU A 46 9.73 -5.97 -24.07
C GLU A 46 9.42 -4.66 -23.32
N GLY A 47 8.32 -3.99 -23.70
CA GLY A 47 7.85 -2.78 -23.03
C GLY A 47 7.54 -2.99 -21.55
N PHE A 48 7.09 -4.20 -21.16
CA PHE A 48 6.81 -4.52 -19.77
C PHE A 48 8.09 -4.59 -18.92
N VAL A 49 9.19 -5.08 -19.49
CA VAL A 49 10.51 -5.09 -18.82
C VAL A 49 10.95 -3.66 -18.51
N LYS A 50 10.91 -2.77 -19.51
CA LYS A 50 11.28 -1.35 -19.37
C LYS A 50 10.38 -0.64 -18.36
N MET A 51 9.08 -0.92 -18.40
CA MET A 51 8.11 -0.36 -17.45
C MET A 51 8.45 -0.73 -16.00
N LEU A 52 8.74 -2.01 -15.73
CA LEU A 52 9.12 -2.47 -14.39
C LEU A 52 10.43 -1.82 -13.92
N VAL A 53 11.44 -1.79 -14.78
CA VAL A 53 12.76 -1.24 -14.43
C VAL A 53 12.66 0.26 -14.13
N ASN A 54 12.03 1.03 -15.03
CA ASN A 54 11.90 2.48 -14.86
C ASN A 54 11.04 2.81 -13.64
N GLY A 55 9.92 2.09 -13.44
CA GLY A 55 9.09 2.28 -12.26
C GLY A 55 9.81 2.00 -10.95
N VAL A 56 10.65 0.96 -10.90
CA VAL A 56 11.52 0.69 -9.75
C VAL A 56 12.52 1.83 -9.53
N LEU A 57 13.14 2.37 -10.59
CA LEU A 57 14.10 3.47 -10.46
C LEU A 57 13.43 4.76 -9.96
N ASP A 58 12.27 5.11 -10.51
CA ASP A 58 11.51 6.31 -10.14
C ASP A 58 11.07 6.25 -8.68
N LYS A 59 10.68 5.05 -8.21
CA LYS A 59 10.20 4.80 -6.85
C LYS A 59 11.25 4.24 -5.90
N LYS A 60 12.52 4.19 -6.31
CA LYS A 60 13.59 3.51 -5.57
C LYS A 60 13.67 3.92 -4.09
N LYS A 61 13.64 5.24 -3.82
CA LYS A 61 13.75 5.76 -2.45
C LYS A 61 12.59 5.31 -1.56
N GLU A 62 11.36 5.36 -2.10
CA GLU A 62 10.16 4.93 -1.40
C GLU A 62 10.19 3.41 -1.18
N ILE A 63 10.52 2.64 -2.21
CA ILE A 63 10.64 1.18 -2.17
C ILE A 63 11.68 0.74 -1.15
N ASP A 64 12.89 1.30 -1.18
CA ASP A 64 13.97 0.96 -0.25
C ASP A 64 13.58 1.28 1.20
N THR A 65 12.91 2.42 1.43
CA THR A 65 12.36 2.79 2.76
C THR A 65 11.32 1.77 3.24
N ILE A 66 10.48 1.27 2.33
CA ILE A 66 9.46 0.26 2.65
C ILE A 66 10.12 -1.08 3.00
N ILE A 67 11.18 -1.47 2.28
CA ILE A 67 11.95 -2.68 2.58
C ILE A 67 12.52 -2.58 4.00
N GLU A 68 13.19 -1.48 4.36
CA GLU A 68 13.79 -1.29 5.68
C GLU A 68 12.76 -1.35 6.81
N LYS A 69 11.56 -0.79 6.59
CA LYS A 69 10.48 -0.84 7.58
C LYS A 69 9.87 -2.23 7.72
N ALA A 70 9.79 -2.99 6.63
CA ALA A 70 9.22 -4.34 6.60
C ALA A 70 10.22 -5.42 7.07
N ALA A 71 11.52 -5.14 7.01
CA ALA A 71 12.60 -6.02 7.43
C ALA A 71 13.61 -5.30 8.35
N PRO A 72 13.20 -4.83 9.55
CA PRO A 72 14.05 -3.99 10.41
C PRO A 72 15.32 -4.69 10.91
N GLU A 73 15.29 -6.03 11.00
CA GLU A 73 16.45 -6.85 11.40
C GLU A 73 17.48 -7.02 10.27
N TRP A 74 17.17 -6.58 9.04
CA TRP A 74 18.02 -6.74 7.86
C TRP A 74 18.22 -5.40 7.17
N PRO A 75 19.32 -4.68 7.48
CA PRO A 75 19.68 -3.48 6.76
C PRO A 75 19.71 -3.74 5.25
N LEU A 76 19.22 -2.80 4.45
CA LEU A 76 19.07 -2.97 3.00
C LEU A 76 20.36 -3.46 2.31
N GLU A 77 21.50 -2.97 2.77
CA GLU A 77 22.83 -3.32 2.25
C GLU A 77 23.23 -4.77 2.57
N GLN A 78 22.70 -5.35 3.65
CA GLN A 78 22.96 -6.73 4.07
C GLN A 78 22.02 -7.74 3.41
N ILE A 79 20.94 -7.28 2.78
CA ILE A 79 20.07 -8.14 1.95
C ILE A 79 20.85 -8.51 0.69
N ALA A 80 20.87 -9.82 0.36
CA ALA A 80 21.49 -10.31 -0.86
C ALA A 80 20.97 -9.52 -2.08
N MET A 81 21.87 -9.11 -2.98
CA MET A 81 21.51 -8.26 -4.12
C MET A 81 20.36 -8.83 -4.95
N VAL A 82 20.30 -10.15 -5.13
CA VAL A 82 19.17 -10.81 -5.81
C VAL A 82 17.87 -10.55 -5.06
N ASP A 83 17.82 -10.90 -3.76
CA ASP A 83 16.63 -10.73 -2.93
C ASP A 83 16.19 -9.27 -2.84
N ARG A 84 17.14 -8.34 -2.73
CA ARG A 84 16.87 -6.90 -2.73
C ARG A 84 16.20 -6.46 -4.04
N ASN A 85 16.66 -6.92 -5.19
CA ASN A 85 16.07 -6.54 -6.47
C ASN A 85 14.75 -7.28 -6.76
N VAL A 86 14.57 -8.50 -6.25
CA VAL A 86 13.26 -9.17 -6.22
C VAL A 86 12.26 -8.37 -5.38
N LEU A 87 12.64 -7.92 -4.18
CA LEU A 87 11.79 -7.06 -3.36
C LEU A 87 11.44 -5.77 -4.08
N ARG A 88 12.39 -5.13 -4.75
CA ARG A 88 12.13 -3.89 -5.48
C ARG A 88 11.08 -4.06 -6.56
N VAL A 89 11.21 -5.08 -7.41
CA VAL A 89 10.21 -5.40 -8.44
C VAL A 89 8.86 -5.73 -7.82
N GLY A 90 8.85 -6.60 -6.80
CA GLY A 90 7.62 -7.03 -6.13
C GLY A 90 6.87 -5.90 -5.44
N ILE A 91 7.57 -5.01 -4.74
CA ILE A 91 6.98 -3.84 -4.08
C ILE A 91 6.50 -2.83 -5.10
N TYR A 92 7.25 -2.60 -6.18
CA TYR A 92 6.80 -1.74 -7.27
C TYR A 92 5.45 -2.20 -7.82
N GLU A 93 5.34 -3.46 -8.22
CA GLU A 93 4.09 -4.02 -8.73
C GLU A 93 2.96 -4.01 -7.68
N LEU A 94 3.29 -4.26 -6.42
CA LEU A 94 2.31 -4.34 -5.34
C LEU A 94 1.68 -2.97 -5.00
N LEU A 95 2.48 -1.91 -5.03
CA LEU A 95 2.10 -0.60 -4.48
C LEU A 95 1.88 0.47 -5.54
N PHE A 96 2.63 0.42 -6.64
CA PHE A 96 2.67 1.46 -7.65
C PHE A 96 2.24 0.97 -9.04
N GLY A 97 2.13 -0.35 -9.23
CA GLY A 97 1.63 -0.96 -10.46
C GLY A 97 0.11 -0.87 -10.62
N ASP A 98 -0.37 -1.03 -11.86
CA ASP A 98 -1.80 -1.18 -12.14
C ASP A 98 -2.32 -2.51 -11.60
N ARG A 99 -3.13 -2.44 -10.54
CA ARG A 99 -3.71 -3.60 -9.85
C ARG A 99 -4.73 -4.36 -10.69
N ASN A 100 -5.34 -3.71 -11.70
CA ASN A 100 -6.21 -4.38 -12.65
C ASN A 100 -5.41 -5.23 -13.64
N ALA A 101 -4.19 -4.80 -13.97
CA ALA A 101 -3.28 -5.52 -14.85
C ALA A 101 -2.54 -6.66 -14.13
N VAL A 102 -2.15 -6.45 -12.86
CA VAL A 102 -1.45 -7.45 -12.03
C VAL A 102 -2.05 -7.46 -10.61
N PRO A 103 -2.82 -8.50 -10.24
CA PRO A 103 -3.36 -8.61 -8.89
C PRO A 103 -2.24 -8.70 -7.83
N PRO A 104 -2.41 -8.11 -6.63
CA PRO A 104 -1.42 -8.12 -5.56
C PRO A 104 -0.83 -9.50 -5.23
N LYS A 105 -1.67 -10.54 -5.16
CA LYS A 105 -1.23 -11.92 -4.88
C LYS A 105 -0.38 -12.51 -6.00
N VAL A 106 -0.65 -12.12 -7.24
CA VAL A 106 0.16 -12.54 -8.38
C VAL A 106 1.54 -11.89 -8.26
N ALA A 107 1.63 -10.58 -8.01
CA ALA A 107 2.91 -9.90 -7.78
C ALA A 107 3.75 -10.56 -6.66
N ILE A 108 3.10 -10.92 -5.54
CA ILE A 108 3.76 -11.62 -4.42
C ILE A 108 4.25 -13.02 -4.85
N ASN A 109 3.37 -13.83 -5.47
CA ASN A 109 3.74 -15.18 -5.89
C ASN A 109 4.87 -15.16 -6.92
N GLU A 110 4.79 -14.27 -7.91
CA GLU A 110 5.83 -14.11 -8.93
C GLU A 110 7.18 -13.71 -8.30
N SER A 111 7.17 -12.81 -7.34
CA SER A 111 8.38 -12.44 -6.58
C SER A 111 8.97 -13.62 -5.82
N ILE A 112 8.12 -14.46 -5.21
CA ILE A 112 8.57 -15.67 -4.51
C ILE A 112 9.20 -16.67 -5.47
N GLU A 113 8.61 -16.86 -6.65
CA GLU A 113 9.18 -17.76 -7.66
C GLU A 113 10.52 -17.23 -8.20
N LEU A 114 10.66 -15.92 -8.45
CA LEU A 114 11.95 -15.33 -8.79
C LEU A 114 13.00 -15.57 -7.69
N ALA A 115 12.62 -15.41 -6.43
CA ALA A 115 13.52 -15.65 -5.30
C ALA A 115 13.98 -17.10 -5.22
N LYS A 116 13.11 -18.06 -5.57
CA LYS A 116 13.47 -19.49 -5.62
C LYS A 116 14.38 -19.81 -6.80
N SER A 117 14.19 -19.12 -7.93
CA SER A 117 14.98 -19.37 -9.15
C SER A 117 16.38 -18.76 -9.08
N PHE A 118 16.54 -17.60 -8.45
CA PHE A 118 17.79 -16.83 -8.49
C PHE A 118 18.46 -16.67 -7.12
N GLY A 119 17.72 -16.84 -6.01
CA GLY A 119 18.21 -16.66 -4.65
C GLY A 119 18.74 -17.95 -4.01
N GLY A 120 18.94 -17.91 -2.69
CA GLY A 120 19.33 -19.05 -1.88
C GLY A 120 18.15 -19.85 -1.31
N GLU A 121 18.43 -20.92 -0.57
CA GLU A 121 17.40 -21.82 -0.01
C GLU A 121 16.35 -21.11 0.87
N THR A 122 16.73 -20.02 1.52
CA THR A 122 15.86 -19.23 2.42
C THR A 122 15.18 -18.04 1.73
N SER A 123 15.61 -17.67 0.52
CA SER A 123 15.17 -16.46 -0.19
C SER A 123 13.66 -16.44 -0.42
N GLY A 124 13.07 -17.53 -0.92
CA GLY A 124 11.62 -17.60 -1.12
C GLY A 124 10.80 -17.37 0.15
N LYS A 125 11.28 -17.86 1.31
CA LYS A 125 10.62 -17.64 2.61
C LYS A 125 10.79 -16.19 3.08
N PHE A 126 11.98 -15.63 2.90
CA PHE A 126 12.29 -14.25 3.24
C PHE A 126 11.40 -13.27 2.45
N ILE A 127 11.38 -13.39 1.11
CA ILE A 127 10.57 -12.53 0.23
C ILE A 127 9.07 -12.63 0.58
N ASN A 128 8.57 -13.84 0.80
CA ASN A 128 7.18 -14.03 1.23
C ASN A 128 6.88 -13.35 2.59
N GLY A 129 7.82 -13.40 3.53
CA GLY A 129 7.69 -12.75 4.83
C GLY A 129 7.61 -11.23 4.73
N VAL A 130 8.49 -10.62 3.93
CA VAL A 130 8.55 -9.16 3.72
C VAL A 130 7.33 -8.67 2.95
N LEU A 131 7.07 -9.20 1.75
CA LEU A 131 5.93 -8.79 0.92
C LEU A 131 4.60 -9.09 1.59
N GLY A 132 4.50 -10.21 2.33
CA GLY A 132 3.31 -10.53 3.10
C GLY A 132 3.05 -9.56 4.24
N THR A 133 4.10 -8.97 4.83
CA THR A 133 3.98 -7.93 5.87
C THR A 133 3.44 -6.64 5.27
N ILE A 134 4.03 -6.20 4.16
CA ILE A 134 3.59 -5.02 3.41
C ILE A 134 2.13 -5.20 2.97
N TYR A 135 1.78 -6.35 2.39
CA TYR A 135 0.42 -6.64 1.92
C TYR A 135 -0.65 -6.61 3.02
N ARG A 136 -0.31 -7.01 4.25
CA ARG A 136 -1.24 -6.92 5.39
C ARG A 136 -1.45 -5.48 5.85
N GLU A 137 -0.42 -4.65 5.72
CA GLU A 137 -0.39 -3.29 6.26
C GLU A 137 -1.11 -2.30 5.33
N ILE A 138 -1.04 -2.53 4.02
CA ILE A 138 -1.80 -1.76 3.02
C ILE A 138 -3.31 -2.04 3.05
N GLY A 139 -3.76 -3.06 3.78
CA GLY A 139 -5.15 -3.52 3.81
C GLY A 139 -5.55 -4.20 2.50
N GLU A 140 -5.56 -5.54 2.44
CA GLU A 140 -5.65 -6.35 1.22
C GLU A 140 -6.68 -5.87 0.17
N PRO A 141 -6.31 -5.00 -0.78
CA PRO A 141 -7.26 -4.52 -1.76
C PRO A 141 -7.43 -5.64 -2.80
N MET A 142 -8.67 -6.09 -2.98
CA MET A 142 -9.13 -7.13 -3.90
C MET A 142 -8.84 -8.58 -3.52
N LYS A 143 -9.91 -9.24 -3.08
CA LYS A 143 -10.06 -10.69 -3.10
C LYS A 143 -11.29 -11.07 -3.92
N ASP A 144 -11.38 -10.58 -5.15
CA ASP A 144 -12.23 -11.20 -6.16
C ASP A 144 -11.34 -12.09 -7.04
N HIS A 145 -11.68 -13.38 -7.09
CA HIS A 145 -11.14 -14.40 -8.00
C HIS A 145 -9.80 -15.09 -7.67
N ILE A 146 -9.74 -15.83 -6.55
CA ILE A 146 -9.15 -17.20 -6.59
C ILE A 146 -10.12 -18.12 -5.84
N LYS A 147 -10.76 -19.03 -6.58
CA LYS A 147 -11.68 -20.06 -6.04
C LYS A 147 -10.90 -21.04 -5.16
N THR A 148 -10.87 -20.79 -3.85
CA THR A 148 -10.58 -21.81 -2.84
C THR A 148 -11.52 -21.62 -1.65
N LYS A 149 -12.60 -22.43 -1.62
CA LYS A 149 -13.72 -22.45 -0.66
C LYS A 149 -14.50 -21.12 -0.53
N PRO A 150 -15.83 -21.14 -0.35
CA PRO A 150 -16.59 -19.90 -0.14
C PRO A 150 -16.04 -19.18 1.09
N ASP A 151 -15.73 -17.89 0.97
CA ASP A 151 -15.41 -16.98 2.09
C ASP A 151 -16.66 -16.67 2.96
N GLU A 152 -17.67 -17.54 2.95
CA GLU A 152 -18.98 -17.31 3.59
C GLU A 152 -18.92 -17.33 5.12
N ASP A 153 -17.84 -17.86 5.73
CA ASP A 153 -17.68 -17.99 7.18
C ASP A 153 -16.43 -17.25 7.74
N LEU A 154 -15.88 -16.27 7.02
CA LEU A 154 -14.82 -15.46 7.62
C LEU A 154 -15.39 -14.55 8.71
N PRO A 155 -14.79 -14.49 9.91
CA PRO A 155 -15.22 -13.55 10.94
C PRO A 155 -15.13 -12.12 10.41
N GLU A 156 -16.24 -11.40 10.49
CA GLU A 156 -16.33 -10.01 10.03
C GLU A 156 -15.84 -9.06 11.13
N GLU A 157 -14.91 -8.19 10.76
CA GLU A 157 -14.45 -7.07 11.57
C GLU A 157 -15.04 -5.78 10.98
N LEU A 158 -15.93 -5.15 11.74
CA LEU A 158 -16.51 -3.86 11.40
C LEU A 158 -15.59 -2.74 11.88
N LEU A 159 -15.33 -1.78 10.99
CA LEU A 159 -14.52 -0.61 11.23
C LEU A 159 -15.28 0.64 10.83
N VAL A 160 -14.89 1.76 11.42
CA VAL A 160 -15.34 3.09 11.05
C VAL A 160 -14.15 3.91 10.57
N GLY A 161 -14.35 4.69 9.52
CA GLY A 161 -13.39 5.64 8.99
C GLY A 161 -13.96 7.04 8.95
N ALA A 162 -13.10 8.06 8.88
CA ALA A 162 -13.56 9.44 8.82
C ALA A 162 -12.79 10.26 7.77
N ALA A 163 -13.54 10.84 6.83
CA ALA A 163 -13.10 12.03 6.11
C ALA A 163 -13.31 13.22 7.05
N VAL A 164 -12.29 13.51 7.87
CA VAL A 164 -12.38 14.60 8.85
C VAL A 164 -12.22 15.91 8.10
N ILE A 165 -13.20 16.79 8.23
CA ILE A 165 -13.21 18.08 7.58
C ILE A 165 -13.18 19.22 8.59
N ASN A 166 -12.56 20.31 8.15
CA ASN A 166 -12.62 21.60 8.80
C ASN A 166 -12.90 22.63 7.72
N HIS A 167 -13.87 23.49 7.97
CA HIS A 167 -14.34 24.48 7.01
C HIS A 167 -14.35 25.88 7.60
N ASN A 168 -14.06 26.85 6.74
CA ASN A 168 -14.37 28.25 6.96
C ASN A 168 -15.22 28.76 5.79
N ASP A 169 -15.61 30.03 5.82
CA ASP A 169 -16.50 30.61 4.80
C ASP A 169 -15.98 30.54 3.35
N LYS A 170 -14.71 30.17 3.12
CA LYS A 170 -14.05 30.20 1.80
C LYS A 170 -13.57 28.83 1.31
N ASP A 171 -13.30 27.89 2.21
CA ASP A 171 -12.64 26.64 1.88
C ASP A 171 -13.03 25.50 2.84
N ILE A 172 -13.08 24.29 2.31
CA ILE A 172 -13.28 23.05 3.08
C ILE A 172 -12.01 22.24 2.93
N LYS A 173 -11.38 21.92 4.05
CA LYS A 173 -10.17 21.12 4.08
C LYS A 173 -10.45 19.75 4.67
N VAL A 174 -9.84 18.73 4.09
CA VAL A 174 -9.85 17.35 4.58
C VAL A 174 -8.52 17.05 5.25
N LEU A 175 -8.59 16.40 6.41
CA LEU A 175 -7.43 15.96 7.17
C LEU A 175 -6.90 14.64 6.61
N TRP A 176 -5.61 14.62 6.30
CA TRP A 176 -4.85 13.45 5.95
C TRP A 176 -3.83 13.14 7.03
N LEU A 177 -3.66 11.85 7.33
CA LEU A 177 -2.71 11.34 8.31
C LEU A 177 -1.67 10.50 7.60
N LYS A 178 -0.39 10.80 7.78
CA LYS A 178 0.69 9.98 7.25
C LYS A 178 0.98 8.86 8.24
N ASP A 179 0.82 7.62 7.80
CA ASP A 179 1.15 6.47 8.62
C ASP A 179 2.67 6.26 8.74
N LYS A 180 3.08 5.34 9.61
CA LYS A 180 4.50 4.99 9.79
C LYS A 180 5.19 4.44 8.54
N TYR A 181 4.45 4.01 7.52
CA TYR A 181 5.01 3.53 6.25
C TYR A 181 5.25 4.67 5.27
N GLY A 182 4.58 5.81 5.48
CA GLY A 182 4.72 7.00 4.66
C GLY A 182 3.49 7.25 3.78
N PHE A 183 2.44 6.44 3.91
CA PHE A 183 1.21 6.59 3.15
C PHE A 183 0.23 7.53 3.88
N TRP A 184 -0.37 8.44 3.12
CA TRP A 184 -1.44 9.30 3.56
C TRP A 184 -2.76 8.51 3.58
N VAL A 185 -3.46 8.59 4.71
CA VAL A 185 -4.69 7.86 4.97
C VAL A 185 -5.71 8.73 5.69
N PHE A 186 -6.97 8.29 5.65
CA PHE A 186 -7.98 8.76 6.58
C PHE A 186 -7.94 7.97 7.89
N PRO A 187 -8.22 8.62 9.03
CA PRO A 187 -8.33 7.95 10.32
C PRO A 187 -9.38 6.84 10.27
N LYS A 188 -9.05 5.69 10.87
CA LYS A 188 -9.94 4.53 10.93
C LYS A 188 -9.67 3.70 12.18
N GLY A 189 -10.71 3.03 12.67
CA GLY A 189 -10.57 2.10 13.78
C GLY A 189 -11.74 1.15 13.93
N HIS A 190 -11.65 0.26 14.91
CA HIS A 190 -12.63 -0.82 15.09
C HIS A 190 -13.94 -0.30 15.67
N LEU A 191 -15.06 -0.81 15.17
CA LEU A 191 -16.34 -0.72 15.86
C LEU A 191 -16.40 -1.84 16.91
N THR A 192 -16.48 -1.48 18.19
CA THR A 192 -16.46 -2.45 19.30
C THR A 192 -17.83 -2.59 19.94
N LEU A 193 -18.06 -3.68 20.68
CA LEU A 193 -19.29 -3.87 21.46
C LEU A 193 -19.53 -2.79 22.54
N LYS A 194 -18.50 -2.01 22.87
CA LYS A 194 -18.62 -0.88 23.82
C LYS A 194 -19.13 0.39 23.15
N ASP A 195 -19.06 0.46 21.82
CA ASP A 195 -19.54 1.60 21.05
C ASP A 195 -21.06 1.44 20.82
N LYS A 196 -21.82 2.49 21.09
CA LYS A 196 -23.29 2.48 20.90
C LYS A 196 -23.67 2.54 19.42
N ASN A 197 -22.84 3.20 18.62
CA ASN A 197 -22.99 3.41 17.19
C ASN A 197 -21.67 3.88 16.56
N SER A 198 -21.64 4.04 15.23
CA SER A 198 -20.48 4.53 14.48
C SER A 198 -19.95 5.87 14.98
N ALA A 199 -20.83 6.79 15.39
CA ALA A 199 -20.41 8.08 15.90
C ALA A 199 -19.63 7.98 17.22
N THR A 200 -20.04 7.10 18.13
CA THR A 200 -19.29 6.84 19.37
C THR A 200 -17.94 6.18 19.11
N ALA A 201 -17.86 5.27 18.14
CA ALA A 201 -16.59 4.65 17.74
C ALA A 201 -15.63 5.67 17.12
N LEU A 202 -16.13 6.53 16.21
CA LEU A 202 -15.33 7.60 15.61
C LEU A 202 -14.79 8.59 16.65
N LYS A 203 -15.63 9.02 17.61
CA LYS A 203 -15.19 9.86 18.73
C LYS A 203 -14.07 9.22 19.53
N ARG A 204 -14.16 7.91 19.79
CA ARG A 204 -13.13 7.15 20.52
C ARG A 204 -11.83 7.04 19.73
N GLU A 205 -11.91 6.68 18.46
CA GLU A 205 -10.73 6.46 17.62
C GLU A 205 -10.00 7.76 17.30
N LEU A 206 -10.72 8.83 16.93
CA LEU A 206 -10.12 10.14 16.66
C LEU A 206 -9.45 10.73 17.90
N LYS A 207 -10.09 10.61 19.09
CA LYS A 207 -9.46 10.99 20.36
C LYS A 207 -8.16 10.22 20.60
N LYS A 208 -8.19 8.90 20.36
CA LYS A 208 -7.04 8.03 20.62
C LYS A 208 -5.89 8.31 19.66
N GLU A 209 -6.17 8.49 18.38
CA GLU A 209 -5.16 8.58 17.33
C GLU A 209 -4.58 10.00 17.18
N ILE A 210 -5.43 11.03 17.30
CA ILE A 210 -5.10 12.42 16.97
C ILE A 210 -5.65 13.46 17.95
N GLY A 211 -6.12 13.03 19.13
CA GLY A 211 -6.50 13.92 20.23
C GLY A 211 -7.82 14.69 20.07
N ILE A 212 -8.51 14.59 18.94
CA ILE A 212 -9.74 15.37 18.68
C ILE A 212 -10.95 14.74 19.38
N THR A 213 -11.72 15.56 20.10
CA THR A 213 -12.95 15.15 20.80
C THR A 213 -14.19 15.93 20.37
N ASP A 214 -14.01 17.18 19.94
CA ASP A 214 -15.09 18.04 19.45
C ASP A 214 -15.34 17.76 17.97
N ILE A 215 -16.21 16.79 17.73
CA ILE A 215 -16.59 16.36 16.39
C ILE A 215 -18.10 16.20 16.24
N THR A 216 -18.57 16.50 15.04
CA THR A 216 -19.91 16.19 14.55
C THR A 216 -19.80 15.15 13.45
N VAL A 217 -20.44 13.99 13.65
CA VAL A 217 -20.43 12.91 12.65
C VAL A 217 -21.63 13.12 11.74
N GLY A 218 -21.37 13.32 10.45
CA GLY A 218 -22.35 13.53 9.41
C GLY A 218 -22.70 12.23 8.66
N GLU A 219 -23.00 12.38 7.38
CA GLU A 219 -23.43 11.28 6.51
C GLU A 219 -22.31 10.26 6.22
N ALA A 220 -22.73 9.03 5.94
CA ALA A 220 -21.84 8.00 5.44
C ALA A 220 -21.44 8.31 3.99
N VAL A 221 -20.15 8.20 3.71
CA VAL A 221 -19.53 8.52 2.42
C VAL A 221 -19.43 7.26 1.55
N GLY A 222 -19.13 6.11 2.17
CA GLY A 222 -19.00 4.85 1.45
C GLY A 222 -18.31 3.77 2.27
N ASP A 223 -18.26 2.57 1.70
CA ASP A 223 -17.64 1.41 2.31
C ASP A 223 -16.39 0.99 1.55
N ILE A 224 -15.34 0.58 2.28
CA ILE A 224 -14.19 -0.16 1.74
C ILE A 224 -14.16 -1.53 2.41
N GLU A 225 -14.16 -2.59 1.60
CA GLU A 225 -14.09 -3.98 2.06
C GLU A 225 -12.80 -4.66 1.60
N TYR A 226 -12.13 -5.34 2.52
CA TYR A 226 -10.95 -6.15 2.23
C TYR A 226 -10.82 -7.31 3.20
N VAL A 227 -10.14 -8.38 2.81
CA VAL A 227 -9.79 -9.48 3.73
C VAL A 227 -8.50 -9.11 4.46
N SER A 228 -8.29 -9.53 5.70
CA SER A 228 -7.00 -9.34 6.36
C SER A 228 -6.62 -10.60 7.09
N LYS A 229 -5.32 -10.96 7.07
CA LYS A 229 -4.81 -12.12 7.81
C LYS A 229 -4.01 -11.67 9.03
N SER A 230 -4.55 -11.85 10.22
CA SER A 230 -3.81 -11.70 11.47
C SER A 230 -3.03 -12.97 11.80
N THR A 231 -1.80 -12.82 12.29
CA THR A 231 -0.98 -13.94 12.80
C THR A 231 -1.62 -14.65 14.00
N SER A 232 -2.45 -13.96 14.78
CA SER A 232 -3.09 -14.49 16.00
C SER A 232 -4.56 -14.89 15.83
N LYS A 233 -5.29 -14.26 14.89
CA LYS A 233 -6.75 -14.45 14.74
C LYS A 233 -7.18 -15.09 13.42
N GLY A 234 -6.23 -15.46 12.55
CA GLY A 234 -6.55 -16.02 11.23
C GLY A 234 -7.02 -14.95 10.25
N LYS A 235 -7.75 -15.37 9.21
CA LYS A 235 -8.32 -14.46 8.21
C LYS A 235 -9.63 -13.87 8.74
N SER A 236 -9.83 -12.57 8.55
CA SER A 236 -11.10 -11.86 8.82
C SER A 236 -11.47 -10.99 7.63
N LYS A 237 -12.77 -10.79 7.39
CA LYS A 237 -13.26 -9.82 6.41
C LYS A 237 -13.42 -8.48 7.11
N ARG A 238 -12.74 -7.44 6.63
CA ARG A 238 -12.84 -6.07 7.16
C ARG A 238 -13.76 -5.26 6.30
N LYS A 239 -14.73 -4.61 6.93
CA LYS A 239 -15.61 -3.63 6.31
C LYS A 239 -15.45 -2.31 7.03
N ILE A 240 -14.93 -1.30 6.34
CA ILE A 240 -14.79 0.06 6.87
C ILE A 240 -15.88 0.93 6.26
N THR A 241 -16.75 1.49 7.08
CA THR A 241 -17.67 2.54 6.63
C THR A 241 -17.08 3.90 6.97
N TYR A 242 -16.88 4.73 5.94
CA TYR A 242 -16.37 6.09 6.07
C TYR A 242 -17.52 7.09 6.26
N PHE A 243 -17.30 8.09 7.11
CA PHE A 243 -18.24 9.17 7.39
C PHE A 243 -17.57 10.53 7.18
N ILE A 244 -18.36 11.54 6.82
CA ILE A 244 -17.92 12.93 6.98
C ILE A 244 -17.91 13.26 8.46
N VAL A 245 -16.81 13.80 8.94
CA VAL A 245 -16.68 14.21 10.34
C VAL A 245 -16.21 15.65 10.41
N GLU A 246 -17.06 16.54 10.87
CA GLU A 246 -16.72 17.95 11.04
C GLU A 246 -16.03 18.18 12.38
N THR A 247 -15.01 19.05 12.38
CA THR A 247 -14.41 19.60 13.59
C THR A 247 -14.05 21.07 13.38
N LYS A 248 -14.06 21.84 14.48
CA LYS A 248 -13.51 23.20 14.53
C LYS A 248 -12.03 23.23 14.90
N THR A 249 -11.42 22.07 15.13
CA THR A 249 -10.02 21.96 15.53
C THR A 249 -9.12 22.07 14.30
N ASP A 250 -8.28 23.09 14.26
CA ASP A 250 -7.29 23.27 13.17
C ASP A 250 -5.98 22.55 13.49
N LYS A 251 -5.57 22.56 14.76
CA LYS A 251 -4.27 22.01 15.18
C LYS A 251 -4.44 20.54 15.57
N ILE A 252 -3.82 19.66 14.78
CA ILE A 252 -3.88 18.21 15.01
C ILE A 252 -2.55 17.74 15.57
N GLU A 253 -2.59 17.15 16.77
CA GLU A 253 -1.43 16.57 17.45
C GLU A 253 -1.66 15.06 17.59
N PRO A 254 -0.93 14.22 16.82
CA PRO A 254 -0.95 12.78 17.02
C PRO A 254 -0.63 12.42 18.49
N SER A 255 -1.41 11.52 19.07
CA SER A 255 -1.16 11.04 20.44
C SER A 255 0.18 10.30 20.54
N GLU A 256 0.83 10.29 21.71
CA GLU A 256 2.16 9.66 21.91
C GLU A 256 2.26 8.19 21.45
N ASN A 257 1.16 7.44 21.52
CA ASN A 257 1.09 6.03 21.10
C ASN A 257 0.49 5.83 19.69
N SER A 258 0.32 6.91 18.94
CA SER A 258 -0.20 6.88 17.58
C SER A 258 0.87 6.37 16.60
N LYS A 259 0.44 5.71 15.53
CA LYS A 259 1.33 5.30 14.43
C LYS A 259 1.44 6.39 13.35
N ILE A 260 0.87 7.57 13.61
CA ILE A 260 0.82 8.69 12.68
C ILE A 260 2.07 9.54 12.86
N VAL A 261 2.79 9.76 11.76
CA VAL A 261 4.07 10.49 11.74
C VAL A 261 3.91 11.94 11.28
N GLU A 262 2.88 12.25 10.50
CA GLU A 262 2.61 13.58 9.97
C GLU A 262 1.09 13.76 9.80
N THR A 263 0.61 14.99 9.92
CA THR A 263 -0.79 15.35 9.62
C THR A 263 -0.81 16.51 8.65
N ARG A 264 -1.83 16.57 7.80
CA ARG A 264 -1.95 17.63 6.79
C ARG A 264 -3.40 17.93 6.47
N TRP A 265 -3.73 19.21 6.46
CA TRP A 265 -4.98 19.70 5.89
C TRP A 265 -4.79 19.99 4.41
N VAL A 266 -5.63 19.40 3.57
CA VAL A 266 -5.63 19.62 2.12
C VAL A 266 -7.00 20.13 1.72
N SER A 267 -7.05 21.19 0.90
CA SER A 267 -8.33 21.67 0.34
C SER A 267 -9.01 20.53 -0.40
N ILE A 268 -10.32 20.38 -0.21
CA ILE A 268 -11.07 19.30 -0.86
C ILE A 268 -11.08 19.43 -2.39
N LYS A 269 -10.82 20.65 -2.90
CA LYS A 269 -10.72 20.96 -4.33
C LYS A 269 -9.34 20.64 -4.90
N ASP A 270 -8.32 20.54 -4.05
CA ASP A 270 -6.96 20.23 -4.48
C ASP A 270 -6.79 18.70 -4.65
N PRO A 271 -5.81 18.26 -5.45
CA PRO A 271 -5.45 16.84 -5.54
C PRO A 271 -5.07 16.26 -4.17
N ALA A 272 -5.34 14.96 -3.99
CA ALA A 272 -4.88 14.22 -2.82
C ALA A 272 -3.33 14.26 -2.71
N PRO A 273 -2.76 14.09 -1.50
CA PRO A 273 -1.30 13.94 -1.34
C PRO A 273 -0.77 12.79 -2.20
N GLY A 274 0.42 12.91 -2.81
CA GLY A 274 0.89 11.93 -3.82
C GLY A 274 1.13 10.48 -3.34
N ASP A 275 1.38 10.26 -2.05
CA ASP A 275 1.69 8.94 -1.50
C ASP A 275 0.52 8.40 -0.66
N TYR A 276 -0.59 7.99 -1.25
CA TYR A 276 -1.80 7.49 -0.53
C TYR A 276 -2.35 6.22 -1.15
N TYR A 277 -3.26 5.54 -0.44
CA TYR A 277 -3.93 4.37 -1.01
C TYR A 277 -5.07 4.78 -1.95
N HIS A 278 -5.00 4.34 -3.20
CA HIS A 278 -5.98 4.67 -4.24
C HIS A 278 -7.41 4.13 -3.99
N ASP A 279 -7.61 3.20 -3.06
CA ASP A 279 -8.95 2.78 -2.65
C ASP A 279 -9.75 3.93 -1.99
N LEU A 280 -9.03 4.90 -1.41
CA LEU A 280 -9.60 6.12 -0.84
C LEU A 280 -10.14 7.10 -1.90
N ASP A 281 -9.83 6.92 -3.19
CA ASP A 281 -10.36 7.78 -4.26
C ASP A 281 -11.89 7.75 -4.27
N SER A 282 -12.48 6.57 -4.11
CA SER A 282 -13.94 6.41 -4.03
C SER A 282 -14.57 7.20 -2.88
N ILE A 283 -13.88 7.26 -1.74
CA ILE A 283 -14.32 7.99 -0.56
C ILE A 283 -14.13 9.50 -0.76
N LEU A 284 -13.01 9.91 -1.34
CA LEU A 284 -12.71 11.32 -1.57
C LEU A 284 -13.68 11.94 -2.60
N GLU A 285 -13.97 11.24 -3.69
CA GLU A 285 -14.92 11.71 -4.71
C GLU A 285 -16.32 11.84 -4.13
N LYS A 286 -16.77 10.86 -3.35
CA LYS A 286 -18.10 10.96 -2.71
C LYS A 286 -18.14 12.08 -1.66
N ALA A 287 -17.06 12.27 -0.90
CA ALA A 287 -16.96 13.39 0.03
C ALA A 287 -17.04 14.74 -0.72
N ARG A 288 -16.40 14.86 -1.88
CA ARG A 288 -16.50 16.03 -2.77
C ARG A 288 -17.94 16.28 -3.22
N GLU A 289 -18.67 15.24 -3.65
CA GLU A 289 -20.08 15.34 -4.05
C GLU A 289 -20.99 15.83 -2.91
N ILE A 290 -20.75 15.36 -1.68
CA ILE A 290 -21.58 15.73 -0.52
C ILE A 290 -21.28 17.17 -0.06
N LEU A 291 -20.05 17.64 -0.24
CA LEU A 291 -19.55 18.92 0.26
C LEU A 291 -19.56 20.05 -0.79
N SER A 292 -19.94 19.75 -2.04
CA SER A 292 -20.13 20.72 -3.13
C SER A 292 -21.48 21.41 -3.06
#